data_AF-D1QV51-F1
#
_entry.id   AF-D1QV51-F1
#
_cell.length_a   1.000
_cell.length_b   1.000
_cell.length_c   1.000
_cell.angle_alpha   90.00
_cell.angle_beta   90.00
_cell.angle_gamma   90.00
#
_symmetry.space_group_name_H-M   'P 1'
#
loop_
_entity.id
_entity.type
_entity.pdbx_description
1 polymer ?
#
loop_
_entity_poly.entity_id
_entity_poly.type
_entity_poly.pdbx_seq_one_letter_code
_entity_poly.pdbx_strand_id
1 'polypeptide(L)'
;MEEQIRTFAILYAGKQISDSLLCYEYYNNANTLSCYEQFYYIDVELRCVWTIMLTYDEESAKADNVKVYRIDLTRNRFHKNE
;
A
#
# COMPACT_ATOMS: atom_id res chain seq x y z
N MET A 1 -10.56 -3.05 -10.72
CA MET A 1 -9.58 -3.43 -11.75
C MET A 1 -8.82 -2.24 -12.31
N GLU A 2 -9.48 -1.15 -12.74
CA GLU A 2 -8.81 0.02 -13.33
C GLU A 2 -7.93 0.80 -12.33
N GLU A 3 -8.39 1.00 -11.09
CA GLU A 3 -7.63 1.71 -10.04
C GLU A 3 -6.41 0.93 -9.56
N GLN A 4 -6.50 -0.40 -9.49
CA GLN A 4 -5.36 -1.27 -9.21
C GLN A 4 -4.30 -1.08 -10.30
N ILE A 5 -4.68 -1.18 -11.59
CA ILE A 5 -3.79 -0.98 -12.74
C ILE A 5 -3.16 0.42 -12.74
N ARG A 6 -3.91 1.47 -12.37
CA ARG A 6 -3.38 2.83 -12.23
C ARG A 6 -2.38 2.95 -11.08
N THR A 7 -2.69 2.37 -9.93
CA THR A 7 -1.78 2.33 -8.78
C THR A 7 -0.49 1.60 -9.16
N PHE A 8 -0.60 0.46 -9.83
CA PHE A 8 0.52 -0.27 -10.40
C PHE A 8 1.32 0.60 -11.39
N ALA A 9 0.67 1.30 -12.31
CA ALA A 9 1.33 2.15 -13.30
C ALA A 9 2.07 3.33 -12.66
N ILE A 10 1.52 3.95 -11.62
CA ILE A 10 2.15 5.04 -10.86
C ILE A 10 3.40 4.53 -10.15
N LEU A 11 3.30 3.38 -9.47
CA LEU A 11 4.44 2.77 -8.76
C LEU A 11 5.54 2.34 -9.75
N TYR A 12 5.19 1.79 -10.91
CA TYR A 12 6.15 1.28 -11.88
C TYR A 12 6.79 2.37 -12.75
N ALA A 13 6.08 3.47 -13.02
CA ALA A 13 6.61 4.60 -13.78
C ALA A 13 7.79 5.31 -13.08
N GLY A 14 7.97 5.09 -11.77
CA GLY A 14 9.05 5.65 -10.96
C GLY A 14 10.43 4.98 -11.08
N LYS A 15 10.57 3.88 -11.84
CA LYS A 15 11.83 3.14 -12.07
C LYS A 15 12.63 2.78 -10.80
N GLN A 16 12.38 1.60 -10.22
CA GLN A 16 13.45 0.65 -9.90
C GLN A 16 12.90 -0.78 -9.76
N ILE A 17 13.38 -1.66 -10.63
CA ILE A 17 13.09 -3.10 -10.62
C ILE A 17 14.28 -3.77 -9.93
N SER A 18 14.06 -4.40 -8.76
CA SER A 18 14.33 -5.86 -8.56
C SER A 18 14.38 -6.34 -7.11
N ASP A 19 14.33 -5.48 -6.08
CA ASP A 19 14.27 -5.93 -4.66
C ASP A 19 12.99 -5.50 -3.93
N SER A 20 11.99 -5.02 -4.68
CA SER A 20 10.74 -4.56 -4.08
C SER A 20 9.72 -5.69 -3.94
N LEU A 21 9.16 -5.80 -2.73
CA LEU A 21 8.08 -6.74 -2.43
C LEU A 21 6.75 -6.00 -2.44
N LEU A 22 5.80 -6.52 -3.20
CA LEU A 22 4.41 -6.11 -3.11
C LEU A 22 3.66 -7.11 -2.23
N CYS A 23 3.09 -6.61 -1.13
CA CYS A 23 2.13 -7.36 -0.32
C CYS A 23 0.73 -6.77 -0.51
N TYR A 24 -0.26 -7.65 -0.45
CA TYR A 24 -1.66 -7.32 -0.62
C TYR A 24 -2.47 -7.98 0.50
N GLU A 25 -3.29 -7.18 1.17
CA GLU A 25 -4.27 -7.67 2.12
C GLU A 25 -5.67 -7.31 1.63
N TYR A 26 -6.56 -8.31 1.65
CA TYR A 26 -7.97 -8.12 1.39
C TYR A 26 -8.77 -8.45 2.64
N TYR A 27 -9.66 -7.54 3.02
CA TYR A 27 -10.59 -7.76 4.09
C TYR A 27 -12.00 -7.47 3.61
N ASN A 28 -12.92 -8.37 3.90
CA ASN A 28 -14.35 -8.19 3.65
C ASN A 28 -15.15 -8.81 4.79
N ASN A 29 -15.96 -7.98 5.44
CA ASN A 29 -16.88 -8.40 6.47
C ASN A 29 -18.29 -7.88 6.15
N ALA A 30 -19.14 -8.82 5.70
CA ALA A 30 -20.53 -8.53 5.37
C ALA A 30 -21.36 -8.07 6.58
N ASN A 31 -21.02 -8.49 7.80
CA ASN A 31 -21.77 -8.10 9.00
C ASN A 31 -21.54 -6.63 9.38
N THR A 32 -20.37 -6.09 9.07
CA THR A 32 -20.03 -4.68 9.33
C THR A 32 -20.05 -3.82 8.06
N LEU A 33 -20.48 -4.40 6.92
CA LEU A 33 -20.42 -3.79 5.59
C LEU A 33 -19.06 -3.12 5.30
N SER A 34 -17.99 -3.74 5.80
CA SER A 34 -16.64 -3.17 5.71
C SER A 34 -15.81 -4.01 4.76
N CYS A 35 -15.33 -3.37 3.69
CA CYS A 35 -14.43 -3.98 2.72
C CYS A 35 -13.26 -3.05 2.47
N TYR A 36 -12.03 -3.59 2.51
CA TYR A 36 -10.84 -2.84 2.15
C TYR A 36 -9.77 -3.72 1.49
N GLU A 37 -8.97 -3.06 0.66
CA GLU A 37 -7.73 -3.59 0.08
C GLU A 37 -6.57 -2.74 0.60
N GLN A 38 -5.53 -3.36 1.13
CA GLN A 38 -4.31 -2.68 1.55
C GLN A 38 -3.15 -3.16 0.69
N PHE A 39 -2.46 -2.21 0.07
CA PHE A 39 -1.28 -2.48 -0.75
C PHE A 39 -0.04 -2.01 0.00
N TYR A 40 1.01 -2.82 0.00
CA TYR A 40 2.30 -2.48 0.59
C TYR A 40 3.38 -2.66 -0.47
N TYR A 41 4.09 -1.59 -0.78
CA TYR A 41 5.26 -1.62 -1.63
C TYR A 41 6.50 -1.39 -0.76
N ILE A 42 7.31 -2.43 -0.61
CA ILE A 42 8.55 -2.37 0.16
C ILE A 42 9.68 -2.05 -0.81
N ASP A 43 10.35 -0.93 -0.61
CA ASP A 43 11.59 -0.59 -1.29
C ASP A 43 12.76 -0.88 -0.34
N VAL A 44 13.49 -1.95 -0.64
CA VAL A 44 14.61 -2.42 0.18
C VAL A 44 15.83 -1.49 0.06
N GLU A 45 16.04 -0.88 -1.10
CA GLU A 45 17.15 0.05 -1.33
C GLU A 45 16.95 1.34 -0.54
N LEU A 46 15.76 1.94 -0.66
CA LEU A 46 15.38 3.14 0.08
C LEU A 46 15.03 2.85 1.55
N ARG A 47 14.95 1.57 1.92
CA ARG A 47 14.54 1.09 3.25
C ARG A 47 13.24 1.75 3.66
N CYS A 48 12.24 1.69 2.79
CA CYS A 48 10.93 2.25 3.08
C CYS A 48 9.79 1.32 2.63
N VAL A 49 8.63 1.50 3.25
CA VAL A 49 7.39 0.82 2.92
C VAL A 49 6.36 1.89 2.60
N TRP A 50 5.92 1.88 1.36
CA TRP A 50 4.79 2.67 0.91
C TRP A 50 3.53 1.85 1.08
N THR A 51 2.46 2.47 1.56
CA THR A 51 1.19 1.77 1.69
C THR A 51 0.01 2.67 1.41
N ILE A 52 -0.99 2.09 0.76
CA ILE A 52 -2.25 2.74 0.43
C ILE A 52 -3.39 1.78 0.74
N MET A 53 -4.45 2.32 1.34
CA MET A 53 -5.68 1.58 1.63
C MET A 53 -6.75 2.03 0.65
N LEU A 54 -7.44 1.08 0.04
CA LEU A 54 -8.68 1.32 -0.68
C LEU A 54 -9.81 0.80 0.19
N THR A 55 -10.77 1.66 0.51
CA THR A 55 -12.00 1.26 1.20
C THR A 55 -13.15 1.27 0.21
N TYR A 56 -14.05 0.31 0.37
CA TYR A 56 -15.21 0.16 -0.52
C TYR A 56 -16.48 0.35 0.30
N ASP A 57 -17.34 1.24 -0.18
CA ASP A 57 -18.75 1.30 0.21
C ASP A 57 -19.61 0.75 -0.95
N GLU A 58 -20.93 0.66 -0.77
CA GLU A 58 -21.83 0.05 -1.78
C GLU A 58 -21.78 0.76 -3.14
N GLU A 59 -21.42 2.04 -3.16
CA GLU A 59 -21.51 2.90 -4.33
C GLU A 59 -20.15 3.37 -4.86
N SER A 60 -19.07 3.22 -4.10
CA SER A 60 -17.77 3.80 -4.45
C SER A 60 -16.56 3.10 -3.81
N ALA A 61 -15.39 3.35 -4.41
CA ALA A 61 -14.09 3.02 -3.83
C ALA A 61 -13.36 4.32 -3.49
N LYS A 62 -12.78 4.40 -2.29
CA LYS A 62 -12.01 5.56 -1.81
C LYS A 62 -10.60 5.15 -1.46
N ALA A 63 -9.64 5.82 -2.07
CA ALA A 63 -8.23 5.68 -1.73
C ALA A 63 -7.86 6.63 -0.58
N ASP A 64 -7.27 6.07 0.47
CA ASP A 64 -6.62 6.83 1.54
C ASP A 64 -5.36 7.54 1.02
N ASN A 65 -4.89 8.53 1.78
CA ASN A 65 -3.57 9.10 1.55
C ASN A 65 -2.48 8.02 1.65
N VAL A 66 -1.55 8.05 0.70
CA VAL A 66 -0.35 7.21 0.73
C VAL A 66 0.43 7.48 2.02
N LYS A 67 0.75 6.41 2.74
CA LYS A 67 1.57 6.44 3.95
C LYS A 67 2.94 5.87 3.62
N VAL A 68 4.00 6.53 4.08
CA VAL A 68 5.38 6.06 3.89
C VAL A 68 6.00 5.80 5.25
N TYR A 69 6.57 4.61 5.41
CA TYR A 69 7.29 4.22 6.61
C TYR A 69 8.75 3.96 6.26
N ARG A 70 9.68 4.42 7.09
CA ARG A 70 11.10 4.08 6.98
C ARG A 70 11.41 2.85 7.83
N ILE A 71 12.25 1.96 7.33
CA ILE A 71 12.73 0.77 8.01
C ILE A 71 13.94 1.15 8.86
N ASP A 72 13.77 1.13 10.18
CA ASP A 72 14.87 1.30 11.14
C ASP A 72 15.41 -0.09 11.53
N LEU A 73 16.55 -0.44 10.93
CA LEU A 73 17.25 -1.70 11.20
C LEU A 73 17.96 -1.72 12.57
N THR A 74 18.22 -0.56 13.18
CA THR A 74 18.85 -0.51 14.50
C THR A 74 17.85 -0.86 15.60
N ARG A 75 16.58 -0.48 15.40
CA ARG A 75 15.49 -0.74 16.34
C ARG A 75 14.59 -1.90 15.91
N ASN A 76 14.82 -2.46 14.71
CA ASN A 76 13.97 -3.47 14.07
C ASN A 76 12.48 -3.04 14.03
N ARG A 77 12.20 -1.80 13.61
CA ARG A 77 10.85 -1.20 13.59
C ARG A 77 10.64 -0.34 12.36
N PHE A 78 9.38 -0.13 12.00
CA PHE A 78 8.97 0.87 11.01
C PHE A 78 8.66 2.20 11.71
N HIS A 79 9.08 3.32 11.11
CA HIS A 79 8.76 4.67 11.57
C HIS A 79 7.99 5.40 10.48
N LYS A 80 6.85 6.01 10.81
CA LYS A 80 6.07 6.78 9.84
C LYS A 80 6.84 8.05 9.49
N ASN A 81 7.09 8.29 8.20
CA ASN A 81 7.58 9.59 7.76
C ASN A 81 6.38 10.55 7.84
N GLU A 82 6.51 11.60 8.66
CA GLU A 82 5.56 12.73 8.72
C GLU A 82 5.73 13.66 7.50
#